data_AF-A0A5N5EH83-F1
#
_entry.id   AF-A0A5N5EH83-F1
#
_cell.length_a   1.000
_cell.length_b   1.000
_cell.length_c   1.000
_cell.angle_alpha   90.00
_cell.angle_beta   90.00
_cell.angle_gamma   90.00
#
_symmetry.space_group_name_H-M   'P 1'
#
loop_
_entity.id
_entity.type
_entity.pdbx_description
1 polymer ?
#
loop_
_entity_poly.entity_id
_entity_poly.type
_entity_poly.pdbx_seq_one_letter_code
_entity_poly.pdbx_strand_id
1 'polypeptide(L)' 'MLDILWFVASFEHGVEHLHADSSEAGGAGHLTFFVRAPTRERAVALARGITRRALANSPGLTGWHVVPIQP' A
#
# COMPACT_ATOMS: atom_id res chain seq x y z
N MET A 1 7.23 -8.10 -3.24
CA MET A 1 6.27 -7.28 -2.45
C MET A 1 5.62 -6.21 -3.32
N LEU A 2 6.42 -5.39 -4.02
CA LEU A 2 5.91 -4.35 -4.93
C LEU A 2 4.92 -4.90 -5.97
N ASP A 3 5.22 -6.05 -6.59
CA ASP A 3 4.36 -6.63 -7.64
C ASP A 3 2.95 -6.98 -7.15
N ILE A 4 2.84 -7.50 -5.93
CA ILE A 4 1.56 -7.86 -5.32
C ILE A 4 0.75 -6.60 -5.02
N LEU A 5 1.41 -5.55 -4.51
CA LEU A 5 0.76 -4.28 -4.26
C LEU A 5 0.34 -3.61 -5.58
N TRP A 6 1.15 -3.69 -6.62
CA TRP A 6 0.82 -3.19 -7.95
C TRP A 6 -0.34 -3.94 -8.57
N PHE A 7 -0.35 -5.27 -8.45
CA PHE A 7 -1.47 -6.11 -8.89
C PHE A 7 -2.77 -5.74 -8.16
N VAL A 8 -2.74 -5.56 -6.83
CA VAL A 8 -3.93 -5.16 -6.05
C VAL A 8 -4.36 -3.72 -6.34
N ALA A 9 -3.41 -2.83 -6.60
CA ALA A 9 -3.67 -1.43 -6.94
C ALA A 9 -4.32 -1.26 -8.31
N SER A 10 -3.90 -2.05 -9.30
CA SER A 10 -4.43 -1.98 -10.67
C SER A 10 -5.91 -2.38 -10.78
N PHE A 11 -6.47 -3.08 -9.78
CA PHE A 11 -7.93 -3.28 -9.68
C PHE A 11 -8.72 -2.01 -9.30
N GLU A 12 -8.06 -0.95 -8.84
CA GLU A 12 -8.72 0.30 -8.47
C GLU A 12 -8.31 1.43 -9.43
N HIS A 13 -9.31 2.11 -9.98
CA HIS A 13 -9.07 3.32 -10.76
C HIS A 13 -8.50 4.43 -9.88
N GLY A 14 -7.45 5.08 -10.36
CA GLY A 14 -6.88 6.28 -9.74
C GLY A 14 -5.48 6.10 -9.14
N VAL A 15 -4.93 4.88 -9.05
CA VAL A 15 -3.50 4.73 -8.72
C VAL A 15 -2.68 4.98 -9.98
N GLU A 16 -1.76 5.93 -9.90
CA GLU A 16 -0.86 6.27 -11.00
C GLU A 16 0.51 5.60 -10.83
N HIS A 17 1.07 5.64 -9.62
CA HIS A 17 2.38 5.04 -9.31
C HIS A 17 2.42 4.52 -7.88
N LEU A 18 3.23 3.48 -7.65
CA LEU A 18 3.46 2.88 -6.34
C LEU A 18 4.96 2.66 -6.16
N HIS A 19 5.49 3.13 -5.03
CA HIS A 19 6.86 2.90 -4.63
C HIS A 19 6.86 2.16 -3.28
N ALA A 20 7.72 1.14 -3.16
CA ALA A 20 7.94 0.41 -1.93
C ALA A 20 9.43 0.42 -1.61
N ASP A 21 9.76 0.88 -0.41
CA ASP A 21 11.09 0.75 0.18
C ASP A 21 10.99 -0.28 1.31
N SER A 22 11.76 -1.36 1.19
CA SER A 22 11.83 -2.41 2.20
C SER A 22 13.18 -2.37 2.90
N SER A 23 13.17 -2.18 4.22
CA SER A 23 14.37 -2.42 5.03
C SER A 23 14.77 -3.90 4.92
N GLU A 24 16.02 -4.17 4.52
CA GLU A 24 16.54 -5.52 4.28
C GLU A 24 16.59 -6.43 5.52
N ALA A 25 16.30 -5.92 6.72
CA ALA A 25 16.49 -6.64 7.99
C ALA A 25 15.33 -6.48 8.97
N GLY A 26 14.11 -6.89 8.58
CA GLY A 26 12.98 -7.01 9.52
C GLY A 26 12.46 -5.68 10.09
N GLY A 27 12.76 -4.57 9.43
CA GLY A 27 12.31 -3.22 9.81
C GLY A 27 11.00 -2.81 9.15
N ALA A 28 10.56 -1.58 9.44
CA ALA A 28 9.40 -0.97 8.79
C ALA A 28 9.66 -0.79 7.28
N GLY A 29 8.73 -1.28 6.46
CA GLY A 29 8.67 -0.96 5.04
C GLY A 29 7.84 0.30 4.81
N HIS A 30 8.29 1.16 3.89
CA HIS A 30 7.56 2.36 3.51
C HIS A 30 6.90 2.15 2.15
N LEU A 31 5.59 2.42 2.09
CA LEU A 31 4.82 2.39 0.84
C LEU A 31 4.36 3.81 0.52
N THR A 32 4.72 4.29 -0.66
CA THR A 32 4.26 5.57 -1.19
C THR A 32 3.34 5.34 -2.39
N PHE A 33 2.14 5.92 -2.33
CA PHE A 33 1.14 5.83 -3.39
C PHE A 33 0.96 7.20 -4.03
N PHE A 34 1.04 7.25 -5.35
CA PHE A 34 0.60 8.39 -6.13
C PHE A 34 -0.80 8.09 -6.66
N VAL A 35 -1.77 8.84 -6.15
CA VAL A 35 -3.19 8.59 -6.38
C VAL A 35 -3.87 9.85 -6.91
N ARG A 36 -4.60 9.71 -8.00
CA ARG A 36 -5.60 10.66 -8.46
C ARG A 36 -6.90 10.41 -7.72
N ALA A 37 -7.26 11.33 -6.83
CA ALA A 37 -8.52 11.28 -6.09
C ALA A 37 -9.09 12.70 -5.91
N PRO A 38 -10.43 12.83 -5.75
CA PRO A 38 -11.07 14.12 -5.59
C PRO A 38 -10.76 14.79 -4.24
N THR A 39 -10.37 14.02 -3.22
CA THR A 39 -9.98 14.55 -1.90
C THR A 39 -8.83 13.75 -1.30
N ARG A 40 -8.14 14.35 -0.31
CA ARG A 40 -7.08 13.71 0.46
C ARG A 40 -7.60 12.48 1.20
N GLU A 41 -8.77 12.56 1.81
CA GLU A 41 -9.40 11.47 2.57
C GLU A 41 -9.66 10.28 1.65
N ARG A 42 -10.12 10.55 0.42
CA ARG A 42 -10.34 9.51 -0.58
C ARG A 42 -9.03 8.87 -1.04
N ALA A 43 -7.96 9.65 -1.24
CA ALA A 43 -6.63 9.12 -1.54
C ALA A 43 -6.11 8.21 -0.41
N VAL A 44 -6.23 8.66 0.84
CA VAL A 44 -5.80 7.88 2.02
C VAL A 44 -6.64 6.60 2.17
N ALA A 45 -7.96 6.69 1.99
CA ALA A 45 -8.84 5.53 2.03
C ALA A 45 -8.48 4.51 0.94
N LEU A 46 -8.15 4.97 -0.28
CA LEU A 46 -7.74 4.12 -1.37
C LEU A 46 -6.43 3.38 -1.06
N ALA A 47 -5.40 4.12 -0.66
CA ALA A 47 -4.10 3.54 -0.29
C ALA A 47 -4.25 2.50 0.84
N ARG A 48 -5.02 2.82 1.89
CA ARG A 48 -5.30 1.88 2.99
C ARG A 48 -6.06 0.64 2.52
N GLY A 49 -7.03 0.81 1.63
CA GLY A 49 -7.81 -0.30 1.05
C GLY A 49 -6.92 -1.27 0.27
N ILE A 50 -6.07 -0.73 -0.60
CA ILE A 50 -5.11 -1.52 -1.38
C ILE A 50 -4.17 -2.29 -0.46
N THR A 51 -3.54 -1.61 0.50
CA THR A 51 -2.59 -2.26 1.43
C THR A 51 -3.28 -3.36 2.24
N ARG A 52 -4.49 -3.12 2.78
CA ARG A 52 -5.22 -4.14 3.55
C ARG A 52 -5.56 -5.37 2.71
N ARG A 53 -5.98 -5.18 1.45
CA ARG A 53 -6.24 -6.31 0.55
C ARG A 53 -4.97 -7.07 0.18
N ALA A 54 -3.86 -6.37 -0.06
CA ALA A 54 -2.58 -7.01 -0.30
C ALA A 54 -2.15 -7.86 0.90
N LEU A 55 -2.27 -7.33 2.13
CA LEU A 55 -2.01 -8.08 3.36
C LEU A 55 -2.90 -9.33 3.49
N ALA A 56 -4.19 -9.22 3.14
CA ALA A 56 -5.13 -10.32 3.27
C ALA A 56 -4.92 -11.44 2.23
N ASN A 57 -4.43 -11.10 1.03
CA ASN A 57 -4.37 -12.04 -0.09
C ASN A 57 -2.94 -12.52 -0.44
N SER A 58 -1.93 -12.07 0.30
CA SER A 58 -0.53 -12.36 -0.01
C SER A 58 0.15 -13.15 1.10
N PRO A 59 0.46 -14.44 0.87
CA PRO A 59 1.27 -15.23 1.81
C PRO A 59 2.65 -14.59 2.10
N GLY A 60 3.22 -13.88 1.12
CA GLY A 60 4.51 -13.18 1.30
C GLY A 60 4.46 -11.97 2.24
N LEU A 61 3.27 -11.58 2.73
CA LEU A 61 3.08 -10.48 3.67
C LEU A 61 2.53 -10.95 5.02
N THR A 62 2.59 -12.25 5.33
CA THR A 62 2.19 -12.75 6.64
C THR A 62 2.99 -12.06 7.76
N GLY A 63 2.29 -11.59 8.80
CA GLY A 63 2.87 -10.85 9.92
C GLY A 63 3.00 -9.34 9.72
N TRP A 64 2.85 -8.85 8.48
CA TRP A 64 2.85 -7.42 8.21
C TRP A 64 1.54 -6.76 8.64
N HIS A 65 1.62 -5.53 9.13
CA HIS A 65 0.46 -4.74 9.52
C HIS A 65 0.70 -3.25 9.23
N VAL A 66 -0.39 -2.51 9.04
CA VAL A 66 -0.33 -1.07 8.77
C VAL A 66 -0.21 -0.32 10.09
N VAL A 67 0.89 0.41 10.26
CA VAL A 67 1.08 1.31 11.41
C VAL A 67 0.63 2.72 11.01
N PRO A 68 -0.23 3.39 11.80
CA PRO A 68 -0.54 4.80 11.57
C PRO A 68 0.71 5.65 11.79
N ILE A 69 1.10 6.44 10.79
CA ILE A 69 2.10 7.49 11.01
C ILE A 69 1.39 8.64 11.71
N GLN A 70 1.73 8.90 12.97
CA GLN A 70 1.33 10.13 13.64
C GLN A 70 2.20 11.28 13.11
N PRO A 71 1.60 12.44 12.79
CA PRO A 71 2.35 13.64 12.42
C PRO A 71 3.18 14.18 13.59
#